data_AF-A0A2V6KI74-F1
#
_entry.id   AF-A0A2V6KI74-F1
#
_cell.length_a   1.000
_cell.length_b   1.000
_cell.length_c   1.000
_cell.angle_alpha   90.00
_cell.angle_beta   90.00
_cell.angle_gamma   90.00
#
_symmetry.space_group_name_H-M   'P 1'
#
loop_
_entity.id
_entity.type
_entity.pdbx_description
1 polymer ?
#
loop_
_entity_poly.entity_id
_entity_poly.type
_entity_poly.pdbx_seq_one_letter_code
_entity_poly.pdbx_strand_id
1 'polypeptide(L)' 'MTVAVIGWGYVGLPLALQFARSNVRILGR' A
#
# COMPACT_ATOMS: atom_id res chain seq x y z
N MET A 1 7.67 -10.10 2.01
CA MET A 1 7.35 -9.40 0.75
C MET A 1 7.25 -7.91 1.04
N THR A 2 7.86 -7.05 0.23
CA THR A 2 7.78 -5.59 0.38
C THR A 2 7.20 -4.98 -0.87
N VAL A 3 6.10 -4.23 -0.74
CA VAL A 3 5.31 -3.71 -1.86
C VAL A 3 5.44 -2.19 -1.90
N ALA A 4 5.73 -1.64 -3.08
CA ALA A 4 5.70 -0.21 -3.29
C ALA A 4 4.39 0.18 -3.97
N VAL A 5 3.64 1.12 -3.37
CA VAL A 5 2.41 1.65 -3.96
C VAL A 5 2.74 3.01 -4.55
N ILE A 6 2.54 3.15 -5.86
CA ILE A 6 2.75 4.40 -6.60
C ILE A 6 1.38 4.96 -6.97
N GLY A 7 1.11 6.20 -6.56
CA GLY A 7 -0.16 6.89 -6.81
C GLY A 7 -1.16 6.72 -5.67
N TRP A 8 -1.11 7.63 -4.69
CA TRP A 8 -1.96 7.65 -3.49
C TRP A 8 -3.32 8.30 -3.72
N GLY A 9 -3.84 8.20 -4.94
CA GLY A 9 -5.19 8.66 -5.23
C GLY A 9 -6.24 7.83 -4.48
N TYR A 10 -7.50 8.01 -4.87
CA TYR A 10 -8.64 7.32 -4.27
C TYR A 10 -8.51 5.78 -4.24
N VAL A 11 -7.67 5.18 -5.10
CA VAL A 11 -7.38 3.74 -5.11
C VAL A 11 -6.15 3.37 -4.28
N GLY A 12 -5.05 4.12 -4.42
CA GLY A 12 -3.76 3.72 -3.84
C GLY A 12 -3.74 3.76 -2.32
N LEU A 13 -4.42 4.73 -1.71
CA LEU A 13 -4.50 4.87 -0.26
C LEU A 13 -5.26 3.70 0.42
N PRO A 14 -6.51 3.35 0.03
CA PRO A 14 -7.20 2.21 0.62
C PRO A 14 -6.53 0.87 0.26
N LEU A 15 -5.93 0.75 -0.92
CA LEU A 15 -5.21 -0.46 -1.33
C LEU A 15 -3.95 -0.67 -0.47
N ALA A 16 -3.18 0.38 -0.21
CA ALA A 16 -2.04 0.33 0.71
C ALA A 16 -2.52 -0.11 2.11
N LEU A 17 -3.61 0.47 2.62
CA LEU A 17 -4.16 0.05 3.91
C LEU A 17 -4.54 -1.44 3.97
N GLN A 18 -5.12 -1.98 2.90
CA GLN A 18 -5.43 -3.42 2.84
C GLN A 18 -4.19 -4.31 2.84
N PHE A 19 -3.16 -3.93 2.08
CA PHE A 19 -1.88 -4.67 2.09
C PHE A 19 -1.20 -4.62 3.46
N ALA A 20 -1.29 -3.50 4.18
CA ALA A 20 -0.67 -3.34 5.49
C ALA A 20 -1.35 -4.26 6.52
N ARG A 21 -2.68 -4.40 6.43
CA ARG A 21 -3.46 -5.33 7.25
C ARG A 21 -3.14 -6.81 6.98
N SER A 22 -2.58 -7.12 5.82
CA SER A 22 -2.16 -8.47 5.43
C SER A 22 -0.72 -8.81 5.88
N ASN A 23 -0.15 -8.05 6.84
CA ASN A 23 1.24 -8.20 7.29
C ASN A 23 2.29 -7.98 6.18
N VAL A 24 1.93 -7.23 5.13
CA VAL A 24 2.85 -6.85 4.07
C VAL A 24 3.45 -5.48 4.39
N ARG A 25 4.77 -5.36 4.34
CA ARG A 25 5.46 -4.09 4.52
C ARG A 25 5.32 -3.24 3.26
N ILE A 26 4.82 -2.02 3.40
CA ILE A 26 4.56 -1.11 2.28
C ILE A 26 5.56 0.03 2.27
N LEU A 27 6.10 0.34 1.10
CA LEU A 27 6.91 1.51 0.84
C LEU A 27 6.10 2.50 0.01
N GLY A 28 5.62 3.53 0.65
CA GLY A 28 4.97 4.65 0.00
C GLY A 28 5.97 5.64 -0.57
N ARG A 29 5.73 6.13 -1.79
CA ARG A 29 6.52 7.20 -2.42
C ARG A 29 5.59 8.30 -2.91
#